data_AF-A0A1Q8BPU1-F1
#
_entry.id   AF-A0A1Q8BPU1-F1
#
_cell.length_a   1.000
_cell.length_b   1.000
_cell.length_c   1.000
_cell.angle_alpha   90.00
_cell.angle_beta   90.00
_cell.angle_gamma   90.00
#
_symmetry.space_group_name_H-M   'P 1'
#
loop_
_entity.id
_entity.type
_entity.pdbx_description
1 polymer ?
#
loop_
_entity_poly.entity_id
_entity_poly.type
_entity_poly.pdbx_seq_one_letter_code
_entity_poly.pdbx_strand_id
1 'polypeptide(L)'
;YAGRRERLKHLVGLAPATFGSPLAHKGRSWLGALFKGNRHLGPDFLEAGDNVLDGLELASRFTWDLAHLDLLGDETFYGPTRRTPYVFIFCGNTSYGGLRQVVGDEPGSDGTVRWAGCPLNTRKIVFDLTRDPARDTSVKRISVADWNNMDIPLIPIDGKNHGTILSEPGDDLADLVDSALQVTSAATFTQWIDDATRTSQRARGKIQEWQQFVVRVVDERGDPVPDYNLQLFRRDSGTASDNIHQFDLDVHTYKGDASLRCFHVKLADLDYKKLPNLWIRVIASSGSQLVGYQGFGSEKMADPSSLDREPKWDAALDISSLSDDTGIKFFYPFTTTLIEIRLNREPLPLTGKNEVCWF
;
A
#
# COMPACT_ATOMS: atom_id res chain seq x y z
N TYR A 1 -12.41 13.99 -30.14
CA TYR A 1 -11.59 12.79 -30.38
C TYR A 1 -12.19 11.61 -29.64
N ALA A 2 -12.21 10.41 -30.23
CA ALA A 2 -13.21 9.39 -29.88
C ALA A 2 -12.62 8.01 -29.50
N GLY A 3 -12.10 7.89 -28.28
CA GLY A 3 -12.44 6.76 -27.42
C GLY A 3 -11.84 5.36 -27.69
N ARG A 4 -10.50 5.24 -27.69
CA ARG A 4 -9.71 4.11 -27.13
C ARG A 4 -8.32 4.71 -26.75
N ARG A 5 -7.45 4.15 -25.88
CA ARG A 5 -6.93 2.77 -25.82
C ARG A 5 -6.38 2.28 -27.17
N GLU A 6 -6.07 3.18 -28.11
CA GLU A 6 -5.86 2.79 -29.52
C GLU A 6 -4.54 2.06 -29.82
N ARG A 7 -3.78 1.65 -28.80
CA ARG A 7 -2.65 0.70 -28.96
C ARG A 7 -2.63 -0.46 -27.96
N LEU A 8 -3.06 -0.27 -26.71
CA LEU A 8 -3.01 -1.31 -25.66
C LEU A 8 -4.41 -1.88 -25.35
N LYS A 9 -4.80 -2.97 -26.03
CA LYS A 9 -6.09 -3.63 -25.80
C LYS A 9 -6.13 -4.39 -24.46
N HIS A 10 -5.03 -5.09 -24.17
CA HIS A 10 -4.81 -6.00 -23.05
C HIS A 10 -3.54 -5.58 -22.32
N LEU A 11 -3.56 -5.58 -20.99
CA LEU A 11 -2.41 -5.40 -20.12
C LEU A 11 -2.19 -6.71 -19.36
N VAL A 12 -1.10 -7.41 -19.68
CA VAL A 12 -0.72 -8.67 -19.03
C VAL A 12 0.46 -8.40 -18.11
N GLY A 13 0.22 -8.50 -16.80
CA GLY A 13 1.25 -8.41 -15.79
C GLY A 13 1.73 -9.81 -15.38
N LEU A 14 3.02 -10.08 -15.57
CA LEU A 14 3.70 -11.28 -15.05
C LEU A 14 4.56 -10.86 -13.85
N ALA A 15 4.04 -11.09 -12.65
CA ALA A 15 4.56 -10.61 -11.37
C ALA A 15 4.93 -9.11 -11.34
N PRO A 16 4.05 -8.19 -11.77
CA PRO A 16 4.36 -6.76 -11.79
C PRO A 16 4.56 -6.20 -10.38
N ALA A 17 5.65 -5.46 -10.18
CA ALA A 17 5.96 -4.73 -8.95
C ALA A 17 5.13 -3.43 -8.82
N THR A 18 3.80 -3.55 -8.96
CA THR A 18 2.84 -2.43 -9.08
C THR A 18 2.96 -1.43 -7.92
N PHE A 19 3.06 -1.91 -6.68
CA PHE A 19 3.35 -1.12 -5.49
C PHE A 19 4.74 -1.41 -4.91
N GLY A 20 5.71 -1.54 -5.81
CA GLY A 20 7.13 -1.72 -5.51
C GLY A 20 7.56 -3.14 -5.17
N SER A 21 8.84 -3.27 -4.87
CA SER A 21 9.52 -4.51 -4.51
C SER A 21 10.39 -4.31 -3.28
N PRO A 22 10.40 -5.26 -2.32
CA PRO A 22 11.34 -5.24 -1.19
C PRO A 22 12.80 -5.45 -1.62
N LEU A 23 13.06 -5.80 -2.88
CA LEU A 23 14.42 -5.95 -3.40
C LEU A 23 14.94 -4.66 -4.02
N ALA A 24 14.09 -3.68 -4.34
CA ALA A 24 14.50 -2.45 -4.98
C ALA A 24 15.49 -1.65 -4.11
N HIS A 25 15.24 -1.59 -2.79
CA HIS A 25 16.13 -0.92 -1.85
C HIS A 25 17.52 -1.59 -1.71
N LYS A 26 17.69 -2.84 -2.19
CA LYS A 26 18.95 -3.61 -2.14
C LYS A 26 19.93 -3.23 -3.26
N GLY A 27 19.51 -2.35 -4.19
CA GLY A 27 20.41 -1.55 -5.02
C GLY A 27 20.94 -2.20 -6.31
N ARG A 28 21.96 -1.55 -6.87
CA ARG A 28 22.42 -1.71 -8.27
C ARG A 28 22.90 -3.12 -8.65
N SER A 29 23.35 -3.92 -7.69
CA SER A 29 23.72 -5.33 -7.92
C SER A 29 22.51 -6.22 -8.21
N TRP A 30 21.33 -5.88 -7.69
CA TRP A 30 20.08 -6.61 -7.91
C TRP A 30 19.37 -6.20 -9.21
N LEU A 31 19.49 -4.95 -9.68
CA LEU A 31 19.05 -4.54 -11.02
C LEU A 31 19.64 -5.47 -12.10
N GLY A 32 20.95 -5.70 -12.06
CA GLY A 32 21.64 -6.58 -13.02
C GLY A 32 21.25 -8.07 -12.91
N ALA A 33 20.59 -8.49 -11.83
CA ALA A 33 20.07 -9.84 -11.64
C ALA A 33 18.62 -10.00 -12.12
N LEU A 34 17.78 -8.98 -11.92
CA LEU A 34 16.38 -8.93 -12.38
C LEU A 34 16.29 -8.59 -13.87
N PHE A 35 16.95 -7.51 -14.30
CA PHE A 35 16.95 -7.07 -15.69
C PHE A 35 17.97 -7.86 -16.53
N LYS A 36 17.61 -9.11 -16.86
CA LYS A 36 18.28 -9.90 -17.91
C LYS A 36 18.02 -9.38 -19.35
N GLY A 37 17.39 -8.22 -19.50
CA GLY A 37 17.08 -7.58 -20.78
C GLY A 37 18.09 -6.52 -21.20
N ASN A 38 18.63 -6.67 -22.41
CA ASN A 38 19.47 -5.73 -23.17
C ASN A 38 20.62 -5.03 -22.39
N ARG A 39 21.78 -5.69 -22.33
CA ARG A 39 23.04 -5.17 -21.76
C ARG A 39 23.66 -4.08 -22.64
N HIS A 40 23.16 -2.85 -22.58
CA HIS A 40 23.83 -1.68 -23.15
C HIS A 40 24.25 -0.74 -22.02
N LEU A 41 25.49 -0.93 -21.55
CA LEU A 41 26.12 -0.15 -20.50
C LEU A 41 26.53 1.23 -21.05
N GLY A 42 25.55 2.11 -21.23
CA GLY A 42 25.76 3.53 -21.48
C GLY A 42 25.91 4.34 -20.19
N PRO A 43 26.36 5.61 -20.24
CA PRO A 43 26.47 6.47 -19.06
C PRO A 43 25.13 6.63 -18.33
N ASP A 44 24.03 6.78 -19.08
CA ASP A 44 22.69 7.03 -18.55
C ASP A 44 22.03 5.79 -17.93
N PHE A 45 22.55 4.57 -18.21
CA PHE A 45 22.00 3.31 -17.70
C PHE A 45 21.99 3.25 -16.16
N LEU A 46 22.93 3.95 -15.54
CA LEU A 46 23.11 3.95 -14.08
C LEU A 46 22.15 4.92 -13.38
N GLU A 47 21.99 6.14 -13.89
CA GLU A 47 21.07 7.14 -13.34
C GLU A 47 19.61 6.77 -13.62
N ALA A 48 19.30 6.29 -14.84
CA ALA A 48 17.98 5.75 -15.15
C ALA A 48 17.66 4.51 -14.31
N GLY A 49 18.66 3.66 -14.04
CA GLY A 49 18.51 2.50 -13.16
C GLY A 49 18.20 2.88 -11.71
N ASP A 50 18.92 3.85 -11.15
CA ASP A 50 18.71 4.32 -9.77
C ASP A 50 17.32 5.01 -9.62
N ASN A 51 16.88 5.79 -10.61
CA ASN A 51 15.51 6.36 -10.63
C ASN A 51 14.41 5.29 -10.78
N VAL A 52 14.64 4.24 -11.57
CA VAL A 52 13.71 3.10 -11.69
C VAL A 52 13.66 2.30 -10.38
N LEU A 53 14.79 2.12 -9.69
CA LEU A 53 14.81 1.49 -8.36
C LEU A 53 14.06 2.31 -7.32
N ASP A 54 14.26 3.62 -7.30
CA ASP A 54 13.55 4.52 -6.39
C ASP A 54 12.03 4.46 -6.62
N GLY A 55 11.60 4.52 -7.89
CA GLY A 55 10.19 4.34 -8.26
C GLY A 55 9.63 2.96 -7.94
N LEU A 56 10.46 1.91 -7.94
CA LEU A 56 10.11 0.54 -7.54
C LEU A 56 10.33 0.27 -6.04
N GLU A 57 10.78 1.23 -5.23
CA GLU A 57 10.89 1.03 -3.79
C GLU A 57 9.48 0.94 -3.16
N LEU A 58 9.34 0.14 -2.10
CA LEU A 58 8.09 0.06 -1.36
C LEU A 58 7.73 1.43 -0.77
N ALA A 59 6.47 1.84 -0.93
CA ALA A 59 6.01 3.19 -0.61
C ALA A 59 6.70 4.33 -1.38
N SER A 60 7.28 4.07 -2.57
CA SER A 60 7.87 5.12 -3.40
C SER A 60 6.90 6.25 -3.68
N ARG A 61 7.42 7.48 -3.73
CA ARG A 61 6.59 8.65 -4.05
C ARG A 61 5.98 8.55 -5.44
N PHE A 62 6.69 7.91 -6.38
CA PHE A 62 6.20 7.65 -7.73
C PHE A 62 4.95 6.76 -7.75
N THR A 63 4.95 5.61 -7.06
CA THR A 63 3.77 4.73 -7.03
C THR A 63 2.60 5.34 -6.26
N TRP A 64 2.88 6.12 -5.21
CA TRP A 64 1.87 6.92 -4.52
C TRP A 64 1.20 7.92 -5.46
N ASP A 65 1.97 8.78 -6.13
CA ASP A 65 1.43 9.83 -7.01
C ASP A 65 0.75 9.22 -8.25
N LEU A 66 1.31 8.15 -8.83
CA LEU A 66 0.69 7.43 -9.96
C LEU A 66 -0.69 6.88 -9.59
N ALA A 67 -0.81 6.18 -8.45
CA ALA A 67 -2.09 5.62 -7.99
C ALA A 67 -3.17 6.70 -7.76
N HIS A 68 -2.78 7.95 -7.47
CA HIS A 68 -3.72 9.07 -7.38
C HIS A 68 -4.22 9.57 -8.75
N LEU A 69 -3.49 9.27 -9.83
CA LEU A 69 -3.87 9.60 -11.20
C LEU A 69 -4.69 8.48 -11.85
N ASP A 70 -4.24 7.22 -11.73
CA ASP A 70 -4.74 6.11 -12.55
C ASP A 70 -5.69 5.13 -11.81
N LEU A 71 -5.62 5.07 -10.48
CA LEU A 71 -6.42 4.16 -9.66
C LEU A 71 -7.40 4.87 -8.72
N LEU A 72 -7.15 6.12 -8.33
CA LEU A 72 -8.00 6.89 -7.41
C LEU A 72 -8.51 8.20 -8.03
N GLY A 73 -8.22 8.44 -9.31
CA GLY A 73 -8.71 9.59 -10.06
C GLY A 73 -10.13 9.42 -10.60
N ASP A 74 -10.70 10.52 -11.11
CA ASP A 74 -12.06 10.55 -11.65
C ASP A 74 -12.22 9.76 -12.97
N GLU A 75 -11.15 9.62 -13.75
CA GLU A 75 -11.15 8.83 -14.99
C GLU A 75 -10.76 7.38 -14.71
N THR A 76 -11.63 6.43 -15.04
CA THR A 76 -11.30 5.00 -14.95
C THR A 76 -10.26 4.62 -16.01
N PHE A 77 -9.01 4.41 -15.59
CA PHE A 77 -7.97 3.90 -16.50
C PHE A 77 -8.10 2.39 -16.71
N TYR A 78 -8.49 1.59 -15.71
CA TYR A 78 -8.53 0.13 -15.78
C TYR A 78 -9.94 -0.46 -15.55
N GLY A 79 -10.38 -1.41 -16.37
CA GLY A 79 -11.71 -2.02 -16.23
C GLY A 79 -12.30 -2.60 -17.52
N PRO A 80 -13.59 -2.97 -17.54
CA PRO A 80 -14.21 -3.71 -18.64
C PRO A 80 -14.81 -2.81 -19.74
N THR A 81 -14.65 -1.49 -19.63
CA THR A 81 -15.27 -0.53 -20.55
C THR A 81 -14.62 -0.59 -21.94
N ARG A 82 -15.23 0.07 -22.93
CA ARG A 82 -14.62 0.20 -24.26
C ARG A 82 -13.35 1.09 -24.28
N ARG A 83 -13.03 1.79 -23.18
CA ARG A 83 -12.00 2.88 -23.10
C ARG A 83 -10.75 2.61 -22.23
N THR A 84 -10.81 1.73 -21.23
CA THR A 84 -9.74 1.28 -20.28
C THR A 84 -8.63 0.42 -20.96
N PRO A 85 -7.81 -0.46 -20.31
CA PRO A 85 -7.40 -1.75 -20.91
C PRO A 85 -8.04 -2.96 -20.17
N TYR A 86 -7.96 -4.17 -20.76
CA TYR A 86 -8.35 -5.43 -20.09
C TYR A 86 -7.13 -5.93 -19.35
N VAL A 87 -7.21 -6.05 -18.02
CA VAL A 87 -6.03 -6.32 -17.19
C VAL A 87 -6.06 -7.75 -16.68
N PHE A 88 -4.91 -8.42 -16.80
CA PHE A 88 -4.68 -9.79 -16.35
C PHE A 88 -3.39 -9.80 -15.54
N ILE A 89 -3.49 -10.10 -14.24
CA ILE A 89 -2.33 -10.09 -13.33
C ILE A 89 -2.06 -11.51 -12.86
N PHE A 90 -0.87 -12.00 -13.16
CA PHE A 90 -0.37 -13.31 -12.74
C PHE A 90 0.80 -13.11 -11.78
N CYS A 91 0.95 -13.99 -10.78
CA CYS A 91 2.11 -13.98 -9.89
C CYS A 91 2.46 -15.39 -9.45
N GLY A 92 3.73 -15.62 -9.11
CA GLY A 92 4.17 -16.87 -8.53
C GLY A 92 3.59 -17.09 -7.13
N ASN A 93 3.30 -18.35 -6.76
CA ASN A 93 2.88 -18.70 -5.41
C ASN A 93 3.99 -19.31 -4.53
N THR A 94 5.24 -19.28 -4.98
CA THR A 94 6.41 -19.72 -4.19
C THR A 94 7.51 -18.65 -4.19
N SER A 95 8.29 -18.60 -3.10
CA SER A 95 9.56 -17.86 -3.03
C SER A 95 10.66 -18.53 -3.87
N TYR A 96 11.81 -17.87 -3.99
CA TYR A 96 13.03 -18.53 -4.49
C TYR A 96 13.50 -19.64 -3.54
N GLY A 97 13.92 -20.78 -4.09
CA GLY A 97 14.53 -21.88 -3.33
C GLY A 97 16.06 -21.81 -3.23
N GLY A 98 16.62 -22.64 -2.35
CA GLY A 98 18.07 -22.82 -2.19
C GLY A 98 18.80 -21.57 -1.67
N LEU A 99 20.02 -21.31 -2.15
CA LEU A 99 20.84 -20.17 -1.69
C LEU A 99 20.17 -18.80 -1.90
N ARG A 100 19.21 -18.69 -2.83
CA ARG A 100 18.45 -17.44 -3.06
C ARG A 100 17.35 -17.22 -2.03
N GLN A 101 16.86 -18.27 -1.38
CA GLN A 101 15.88 -18.18 -0.30
C GLN A 101 16.42 -17.32 0.85
N VAL A 102 17.68 -17.54 1.24
CA VAL A 102 18.34 -16.81 2.35
C VAL A 102 18.40 -15.28 2.16
N VAL A 103 18.22 -14.77 0.93
CA VAL A 103 18.35 -13.34 0.59
C VAL A 103 17.02 -12.72 0.08
N GLY A 104 16.05 -13.55 -0.30
CA GLY A 104 14.80 -13.14 -0.96
C GLY A 104 13.54 -13.89 -0.50
N ASP A 105 13.59 -14.68 0.57
CA ASP A 105 12.39 -15.27 1.18
C ASP A 105 11.69 -14.24 2.06
N GLU A 106 10.87 -13.42 1.42
CA GLU A 106 9.97 -12.51 2.13
C GLU A 106 8.57 -13.12 2.18
N PRO A 107 8.04 -13.44 3.37
CA PRO A 107 6.69 -14.00 3.51
C PRO A 107 5.66 -13.11 2.83
N GLY A 108 4.69 -13.73 2.13
CA GLY A 108 3.67 -12.99 1.39
C GLY A 108 4.10 -12.51 0.00
N SER A 109 5.19 -13.04 -0.56
CA SER A 109 5.71 -12.68 -1.89
C SER A 109 5.98 -13.90 -2.79
N ASP A 110 6.25 -13.64 -4.08
CA ASP A 110 6.82 -14.60 -5.02
C ASP A 110 8.37 -14.65 -4.99
N GLY A 111 8.97 -14.12 -3.92
CA GLY A 111 10.41 -13.92 -3.77
C GLY A 111 10.94 -12.58 -4.30
N THR A 112 10.13 -11.74 -4.95
CA THR A 112 10.50 -10.35 -5.34
C THR A 112 9.37 -9.34 -5.18
N VAL A 113 8.11 -9.74 -5.36
CA VAL A 113 6.93 -8.86 -5.29
C VAL A 113 5.92 -9.43 -4.30
N ARG A 114 5.47 -8.57 -3.38
CA ARG A 114 4.43 -8.90 -2.39
C ARG A 114 3.10 -9.17 -3.10
N TRP A 115 2.41 -10.26 -2.78
CA TRP A 115 1.14 -10.63 -3.41
C TRP A 115 0.05 -9.55 -3.26
N ALA A 116 0.08 -8.78 -2.17
CA ALA A 116 -0.82 -7.65 -1.94
C ALA A 116 -0.42 -6.35 -2.68
N GLY A 117 0.83 -6.26 -3.15
CA GLY A 117 1.36 -5.15 -3.95
C GLY A 117 1.44 -5.43 -5.45
N CYS A 118 1.00 -6.61 -5.89
CA CYS A 118 1.04 -7.09 -7.27
C CYS A 118 -0.21 -6.68 -8.11
N PRO A 119 -1.46 -6.93 -7.68
CA PRO A 119 -2.64 -6.50 -8.43
C PRO A 119 -2.87 -4.98 -8.37
N LEU A 120 -3.60 -4.44 -9.35
CA LEU A 120 -4.08 -3.05 -9.38
C LEU A 120 -5.29 -2.82 -8.42
N ASN A 121 -5.30 -3.53 -7.28
CA ASN A 121 -6.37 -3.51 -6.30
C ASN A 121 -6.03 -2.51 -5.19
N THR A 122 -6.42 -1.25 -5.43
CA THR A 122 -6.03 -0.11 -4.60
C THR A 122 -7.23 0.70 -4.13
N ARG A 123 -7.12 1.18 -2.91
CA ARG A 123 -8.12 1.99 -2.21
C ARG A 123 -7.42 2.96 -1.27
N LYS A 124 -8.06 4.09 -0.94
CA LYS A 124 -7.47 5.11 -0.05
C LYS A 124 -8.37 5.42 1.13
N ILE A 125 -7.77 5.47 2.32
CA ILE A 125 -8.38 5.95 3.56
C ILE A 125 -7.65 7.24 3.95
N VAL A 126 -8.39 8.26 4.39
CA VAL A 126 -7.84 9.52 4.89
C VAL A 126 -8.25 9.70 6.35
N PHE A 127 -7.28 10.03 7.19
CA PHE A 127 -7.45 10.48 8.57
C PHE A 127 -7.10 11.98 8.62
N ASP A 128 -8.05 12.85 8.29
CA ASP A 128 -7.88 14.30 8.33
C ASP A 128 -8.10 14.83 9.75
N LEU A 129 -7.04 14.82 10.56
CA LEU A 129 -7.06 15.30 11.94
C LEU A 129 -6.85 16.82 12.05
N THR A 130 -6.71 17.53 10.92
CA THR A 130 -6.80 19.01 10.89
C THR A 130 -8.22 19.50 11.19
N ARG A 131 -9.21 18.61 11.09
CA ARG A 131 -10.64 18.92 11.28
C ARG A 131 -11.07 18.80 12.73
N ASP A 132 -11.36 19.95 13.32
CA ASP A 132 -12.01 20.09 14.62
C ASP A 132 -13.44 19.50 14.60
N PRO A 133 -13.72 18.40 15.34
CA PRO A 133 -15.05 17.78 15.36
C PRO A 133 -16.11 18.63 16.06
N ALA A 134 -15.74 19.68 16.80
CA ALA A 134 -16.68 20.62 17.39
C ALA A 134 -17.20 21.66 16.37
N ARG A 135 -16.61 21.72 15.16
CA ARG A 135 -17.07 22.60 14.08
C ARG A 135 -17.97 21.81 13.15
N ASP A 136 -19.19 22.29 12.95
CA ASP A 136 -20.12 21.74 11.96
C ASP A 136 -19.58 21.96 10.55
N THR A 137 -18.86 20.97 10.04
CA THR A 137 -18.41 20.88 8.66
C THR A 137 -18.96 19.58 8.09
N SER A 138 -19.54 19.63 6.90
CA SER A 138 -20.13 18.46 6.22
C SER A 138 -19.09 17.41 5.77
N VAL A 139 -17.82 17.58 6.15
CA VAL A 139 -16.67 16.78 5.73
C VAL A 139 -16.25 15.86 6.88
N LYS A 140 -16.26 14.55 6.63
CA LYS A 140 -15.85 13.55 7.62
C LYS A 140 -14.32 13.54 7.79
N ARG A 141 -13.86 13.38 9.04
CA ARG A 141 -12.43 13.23 9.37
C ARG A 141 -11.83 11.91 8.90
N ILE A 142 -12.66 10.86 8.95
CA ILE A 142 -12.37 9.57 8.31
C ILE A 142 -13.18 9.55 7.03
N SER A 143 -12.49 9.56 5.90
CA SER A 143 -13.08 9.37 4.58
C SER A 143 -12.37 8.25 3.86
N VAL A 144 -13.12 7.50 3.05
CA VAL A 144 -12.56 6.52 2.13
C VAL A 144 -12.82 7.05 0.73
N ALA A 145 -11.82 7.06 -0.13
CA ALA A 145 -11.98 7.48 -1.52
C ALA A 145 -12.89 6.50 -2.26
N ASP A 146 -13.64 7.01 -3.24
CA ASP A 146 -14.52 6.19 -4.07
C ASP A 146 -13.71 5.12 -4.80
N TRP A 147 -14.09 3.85 -4.59
CA TRP A 147 -13.44 2.72 -5.25
C TRP A 147 -14.04 2.52 -6.65
N ASN A 148 -13.58 3.34 -7.60
CA ASN A 148 -14.09 3.38 -8.96
C ASN A 148 -13.51 2.30 -9.90
N ASN A 149 -12.46 1.59 -9.46
CA ASN A 149 -11.86 0.48 -10.22
C ASN A 149 -12.64 -0.82 -10.05
N MET A 150 -12.63 -1.62 -11.10
CA MET A 150 -12.97 -3.03 -11.03
C MET A 150 -11.92 -3.78 -10.19
N ASP A 151 -12.36 -4.77 -9.39
CA ASP A 151 -11.49 -5.76 -8.78
C ASP A 151 -10.75 -6.53 -9.90
N ILE A 152 -9.43 -6.41 -9.95
CA ILE A 152 -8.54 -7.10 -10.88
C ILE A 152 -7.84 -8.19 -10.07
N PRO A 153 -8.41 -9.40 -10.00
CA PRO A 153 -7.89 -10.45 -9.14
C PRO A 153 -6.51 -10.88 -9.59
N LEU A 154 -5.65 -11.11 -8.60
CA LEU A 154 -4.38 -11.80 -8.80
C LEU A 154 -4.66 -13.29 -9.08
N ILE A 155 -4.20 -13.79 -10.23
CA ILE A 155 -4.25 -15.19 -10.62
C ILE A 155 -2.90 -15.88 -10.25
N PRO A 156 -2.84 -16.75 -9.22
CA PRO A 156 -1.59 -17.35 -8.79
C PRO A 156 -1.20 -18.53 -9.68
N ILE A 157 0.06 -18.59 -10.12
CA ILE A 157 0.59 -19.68 -10.95
C ILE A 157 1.37 -20.67 -10.08
N ASP A 158 0.98 -21.94 -10.13
CA ASP A 158 1.45 -22.94 -9.18
C ASP A 158 2.93 -23.31 -9.39
N GLY A 159 3.69 -23.30 -8.29
CA GLY A 159 5.11 -23.67 -8.29
C GLY A 159 6.05 -22.66 -8.95
N LYS A 160 5.55 -21.47 -9.34
CA LYS A 160 6.37 -20.38 -9.90
C LYS A 160 6.76 -19.38 -8.83
N ASN A 161 7.93 -18.77 -9.04
CA ASN A 161 8.42 -17.58 -8.35
C ASN A 161 8.65 -16.45 -9.38
N HIS A 162 9.06 -15.27 -8.93
CA HIS A 162 9.29 -14.11 -9.78
C HIS A 162 10.21 -14.35 -10.98
N GLY A 163 11.20 -15.23 -10.83
CA GLY A 163 12.10 -15.59 -11.94
C GLY A 163 11.48 -16.60 -12.89
N THR A 164 10.93 -17.69 -12.35
CA THR A 164 10.44 -18.82 -13.16
C THR A 164 9.13 -18.54 -13.87
N ILE A 165 8.31 -17.58 -13.41
CA ILE A 165 7.10 -17.14 -14.14
C ILE A 165 7.44 -16.56 -15.53
N LEU A 166 8.66 -16.02 -15.71
CA LEU A 166 9.15 -15.50 -16.99
C LEU A 166 10.11 -16.47 -17.70
N SER A 167 11.04 -17.11 -16.99
CA SER A 167 12.05 -17.97 -17.64
C SER A 167 11.54 -19.36 -18.00
N GLU A 168 10.55 -19.86 -17.26
CA GLU A 168 10.03 -21.22 -17.35
C GLU A 168 8.50 -21.20 -17.13
N PRO A 169 7.71 -20.44 -17.93
CA PRO A 169 6.29 -20.20 -17.67
C PRO A 169 5.48 -21.51 -17.60
N GLY A 170 5.76 -22.46 -18.49
CA GLY A 170 4.98 -23.68 -18.68
C GLY A 170 3.67 -23.45 -19.43
N ASP A 171 3.08 -24.53 -19.90
CA ASP A 171 1.93 -24.50 -20.82
C ASP A 171 0.69 -23.86 -20.15
N ASP A 172 0.39 -24.20 -18.88
CA ASP A 172 -0.73 -23.63 -18.12
C ASP A 172 -0.76 -22.09 -18.13
N LEU A 173 0.40 -21.43 -17.98
CA LEU A 173 0.50 -19.97 -18.02
C LEU A 173 0.46 -19.43 -19.46
N ALA A 174 1.05 -20.16 -20.43
CA ALA A 174 0.97 -19.78 -21.83
C ALA A 174 -0.48 -19.78 -22.34
N ASP A 175 -1.26 -20.81 -21.99
CA ASP A 175 -2.68 -20.95 -22.33
C ASP A 175 -3.56 -19.88 -21.65
N LEU A 176 -3.26 -19.55 -20.37
CA LEU A 176 -3.91 -18.43 -19.68
C LEU A 176 -3.62 -17.08 -20.36
N VAL A 177 -2.39 -16.85 -20.83
CA VAL A 177 -2.03 -15.62 -21.54
C VAL A 177 -2.62 -15.57 -22.94
N ASP A 178 -2.60 -16.65 -23.72
CA ASP A 178 -3.25 -16.68 -25.05
C ASP A 178 -4.75 -16.43 -24.95
N SER A 179 -5.44 -17.16 -24.07
CA SER A 179 -6.89 -16.98 -23.85
C SER A 179 -7.24 -15.57 -23.36
N ALA A 180 -6.38 -14.93 -22.54
CA ALA A 180 -6.53 -13.53 -22.14
C ALA A 180 -6.46 -12.57 -23.35
N LEU A 181 -5.55 -12.83 -24.30
CA LEU A 181 -5.42 -12.04 -25.53
C LEU A 181 -6.62 -12.22 -26.50
N GLN A 182 -7.37 -13.33 -26.40
CA GLN A 182 -8.63 -13.52 -27.14
C GLN A 182 -9.82 -12.73 -26.56
N VAL A 183 -9.71 -12.15 -25.36
CA VAL A 183 -10.80 -11.36 -24.75
C VAL A 183 -11.07 -10.08 -25.56
N THR A 184 -12.32 -9.90 -25.99
CA THR A 184 -12.72 -8.76 -26.87
C THR A 184 -13.91 -7.95 -26.34
N SER A 185 -14.60 -8.43 -25.30
CA SER A 185 -15.78 -7.82 -24.71
C SER A 185 -15.77 -7.92 -23.18
N ALA A 186 -16.62 -7.11 -22.52
CA ALA A 186 -16.82 -7.18 -21.06
C ALA A 186 -17.32 -8.57 -20.62
N ALA A 187 -18.26 -9.18 -21.34
CA ALA A 187 -18.78 -10.51 -21.01
C ALA A 187 -17.70 -11.60 -21.09
N THR A 188 -16.88 -11.59 -22.15
CA THR A 188 -15.74 -12.50 -22.28
C THR A 188 -14.64 -12.23 -21.23
N PHE A 189 -14.51 -11.00 -20.74
CA PHE A 189 -13.57 -10.66 -19.68
C PHE A 189 -14.03 -11.25 -18.33
N THR A 190 -15.31 -11.05 -17.96
CA THR A 190 -15.88 -11.66 -16.75
C THR A 190 -15.78 -13.18 -16.80
N GLN A 191 -16.16 -13.81 -17.91
CA GLN A 191 -16.04 -15.26 -18.07
C GLN A 191 -14.59 -15.74 -17.92
N TRP A 192 -13.62 -15.05 -18.55
CA TRP A 192 -12.20 -15.40 -18.41
C TRP A 192 -11.74 -15.32 -16.96
N ILE A 193 -12.15 -14.28 -16.22
CA ILE A 193 -11.81 -14.10 -14.79
C ILE A 193 -12.39 -15.24 -13.94
N ASP A 194 -13.65 -15.63 -14.16
CA ASP A 194 -14.29 -16.74 -13.46
C ASP A 194 -13.57 -18.08 -13.74
N ASP A 195 -13.23 -18.33 -15.01
CA ASP A 195 -12.54 -19.55 -15.44
C ASP A 195 -11.10 -19.62 -14.91
N ALA A 196 -10.35 -18.51 -14.95
CA ALA A 196 -8.98 -18.41 -14.42
C ALA A 196 -8.97 -18.52 -12.88
N THR A 197 -9.93 -17.91 -12.18
CA THR A 197 -10.05 -18.01 -10.71
C THR A 197 -10.38 -19.43 -10.28
N ARG A 198 -11.30 -20.10 -10.99
CA ARG A 198 -11.67 -21.50 -10.75
C ARG A 198 -10.48 -22.45 -10.99
N THR A 199 -9.74 -22.25 -12.08
CA THR A 199 -8.58 -23.08 -12.43
C THR A 199 -7.40 -22.87 -11.46
N SER A 200 -7.13 -21.63 -11.06
CA SER A 200 -6.06 -21.30 -10.11
C SER A 200 -6.42 -21.51 -8.64
N GLN A 201 -7.65 -21.97 -8.31
CA GLN A 201 -8.13 -22.14 -6.92
C GLN A 201 -7.16 -22.96 -6.05
N ARG A 202 -6.55 -24.02 -6.60
CA ARG A 202 -5.55 -24.83 -5.87
C ARG A 202 -4.27 -24.05 -5.58
N ALA A 203 -3.78 -23.25 -6.53
CA ALA A 203 -2.61 -22.39 -6.36
C ALA A 203 -2.90 -21.26 -5.36
N ARG A 204 -4.10 -20.68 -5.44
CA ARG A 204 -4.63 -19.65 -4.52
C ARG A 204 -4.83 -20.15 -3.09
N GLY A 205 -5.14 -21.44 -2.91
CA GLY A 205 -5.20 -22.08 -1.59
C GLY A 205 -3.84 -22.28 -0.90
N LYS A 206 -2.72 -22.09 -1.62
CA LYS A 206 -1.36 -22.14 -1.04
C LYS A 206 -0.86 -20.78 -0.55
N ILE A 207 -1.48 -19.68 -0.97
CA ILE A 207 -1.10 -18.33 -0.53
C ILE A 207 -2.00 -17.85 0.61
N GLN A 208 -1.37 -17.39 1.68
CA GLN A 208 -2.06 -16.83 2.85
C GLN A 208 -2.63 -15.44 2.54
N GLU A 209 -3.62 -15.00 3.32
CA GLU A 209 -4.19 -13.66 3.18
C GLU A 209 -3.20 -12.61 3.70
N TRP A 210 -2.74 -11.72 2.81
CA TRP A 210 -1.84 -10.60 3.11
C TRP A 210 -2.47 -9.29 2.63
N GLN A 211 -2.10 -8.18 3.26
CA GLN A 211 -2.46 -6.83 2.81
C GLN A 211 -1.26 -5.90 2.95
N GLN A 212 -1.12 -4.98 2.00
CA GLN A 212 -0.11 -3.95 2.04
C GLN A 212 -0.78 -2.62 2.40
N PHE A 213 -0.20 -1.84 3.30
CA PHE A 213 -0.61 -0.47 3.57
C PHE A 213 0.54 0.46 3.22
N VAL A 214 0.32 1.39 2.29
CA VAL A 214 1.24 2.51 2.09
C VAL A 214 0.68 3.68 2.86
N VAL A 215 1.38 4.09 3.91
CA VAL A 215 1.01 5.21 4.76
C VAL A 215 1.81 6.44 4.34
N ARG A 216 1.14 7.60 4.24
CA ARG A 216 1.78 8.90 4.16
C ARG A 216 1.26 9.81 5.28
N VAL A 217 2.16 10.48 6.00
CA VAL A 217 1.79 11.51 7.00
C VAL A 217 2.22 12.89 6.51
N VAL A 218 1.29 13.85 6.52
CA VAL A 218 1.52 15.24 6.11
C VAL A 218 0.93 16.22 7.12
N ASP A 219 1.37 17.47 7.08
CA ASP A 219 0.72 18.55 7.83
C ASP A 219 -0.41 19.25 7.05
N GLU A 220 -0.97 20.33 7.60
CA GLU A 220 -2.10 21.06 7.02
C GLU A 220 -1.76 21.78 5.71
N ARG A 221 -0.47 21.88 5.36
CA ARG A 221 0.05 22.48 4.13
C ARG A 221 0.42 21.43 3.09
N GLY A 222 0.44 20.16 3.49
CA GLY A 222 0.91 19.04 2.67
C GLY A 222 2.42 18.80 2.76
N ASP A 223 3.13 19.48 3.67
CA ASP A 223 4.54 19.19 3.94
C ASP A 223 4.66 17.79 4.60
N PRO A 224 5.70 17.00 4.27
CA PRO A 224 5.85 15.64 4.81
C PRO A 224 6.17 15.66 6.32
N VAL A 225 5.63 14.68 7.05
CA VAL A 225 5.95 14.42 8.46
C VAL A 225 6.83 13.16 8.53
N PRO A 226 8.16 13.29 8.58
CA PRO A 226 9.06 12.14 8.41
C PRO A 226 9.22 11.29 9.68
N ASP A 227 9.16 11.89 10.87
CA ASP A 227 9.29 11.19 12.15
C ASP A 227 7.92 10.93 12.78
N TYR A 228 7.42 9.71 12.56
CA TYR A 228 6.21 9.21 13.17
C TYR A 228 6.30 7.72 13.52
N ASN A 229 5.36 7.24 14.34
CA ASN A 229 5.09 5.83 14.57
C ASN A 229 3.57 5.60 14.54
N LEU A 230 3.16 4.44 14.04
CA LEU A 230 1.77 3.99 14.05
C LEU A 230 1.68 2.65 14.78
N GLN A 231 0.67 2.54 15.65
CA GLN A 231 0.31 1.29 16.31
C GLN A 231 -1.19 1.07 16.12
N LEU A 232 -1.58 -0.15 15.79
CA LEU A 232 -2.98 -0.53 15.73
C LEU A 232 -3.32 -1.31 16.99
N PHE A 233 -4.48 -1.05 17.58
CA PHE A 233 -4.89 -1.73 18.82
C PHE A 233 -6.41 -1.82 18.92
N ARG A 234 -6.89 -2.77 19.73
CA ARG A 234 -8.30 -2.93 20.09
C ARG A 234 -8.54 -2.36 21.49
N ARG A 235 -9.71 -1.76 21.70
CA ARG A 235 -10.23 -1.47 23.05
C ARG A 235 -11.36 -2.43 23.38
N ASP A 236 -11.17 -3.29 24.37
CA ASP A 236 -12.30 -4.01 24.94
C ASP A 236 -13.21 -3.06 25.72
N SER A 237 -14.37 -3.54 26.15
CA SER A 237 -15.34 -2.79 26.98
C SER A 237 -14.88 -2.55 28.43
N GLY A 238 -13.55 -2.55 28.66
CA GLY A 238 -12.88 -2.23 29.91
C GLY A 238 -11.66 -1.34 29.63
N THR A 239 -10.78 -1.12 30.61
CA THR A 239 -9.61 -0.23 30.47
C THR A 239 -8.40 -0.86 29.78
N ALA A 240 -8.50 -2.10 29.30
CA ALA A 240 -7.41 -2.81 28.63
C ALA A 240 -7.40 -2.53 27.12
N SER A 241 -6.28 -2.01 26.61
CA SER A 241 -5.96 -1.95 25.19
C SER A 241 -5.12 -3.18 24.80
N ASP A 242 -5.55 -3.91 23.78
CA ASP A 242 -4.79 -5.03 23.21
C ASP A 242 -4.10 -4.60 21.91
N ASN A 243 -2.76 -4.64 21.90
CA ASN A 243 -1.97 -4.15 20.76
C ASN A 243 -1.93 -5.19 19.65
N ILE A 244 -2.30 -4.76 18.44
CA ILE A 244 -2.25 -5.59 17.23
C ILE A 244 -0.83 -5.49 16.67
N HIS A 245 0.12 -6.09 17.39
CA HIS A 245 1.55 -6.10 17.08
C HIS A 245 1.89 -6.62 15.68
N GLN A 246 1.01 -7.43 15.08
CA GLN A 246 1.16 -7.95 13.72
C GLN A 246 1.06 -6.84 12.65
N PHE A 247 0.52 -5.66 12.99
CA PHE A 247 0.39 -4.54 12.06
C PHE A 247 1.75 -3.87 11.78
N ASP A 248 2.64 -3.79 12.77
CA ASP A 248 3.93 -3.07 12.71
C ASP A 248 5.18 -3.99 12.72
N LEU A 249 5.03 -5.30 12.45
CA LEU A 249 6.17 -6.24 12.33
C LEU A 249 7.05 -6.01 11.08
N ASP A 250 6.44 -5.75 9.93
CA ASP A 250 7.12 -5.55 8.64
C ASP A 250 6.75 -4.16 8.12
N VAL A 251 7.66 -3.21 8.36
CA VAL A 251 7.51 -1.80 7.96
C VAL A 251 8.75 -1.35 7.20
N HIS A 252 8.60 -1.15 5.89
CA HIS A 252 9.64 -0.53 5.06
C HIS A 252 9.45 1.00 5.06
N THR A 253 10.48 1.76 5.42
CA THR A 253 10.47 3.23 5.28
C THR A 253 11.10 3.61 3.95
N TYR A 254 10.38 4.35 3.11
CA TYR A 254 10.88 4.79 1.80
C TYR A 254 12.04 5.76 1.98
N LYS A 255 13.17 5.49 1.33
CA LYS A 255 14.41 6.27 1.51
C LYS A 255 14.32 7.71 1.01
N GLY A 256 13.55 7.97 -0.04
CA GLY A 256 13.41 9.30 -0.63
C GLY A 256 12.56 10.26 0.21
N ASP A 257 11.61 9.74 0.99
CA ASP A 257 10.70 10.50 1.85
C ASP A 257 10.22 9.61 3.00
N ALA A 258 10.78 9.78 4.19
CA ALA A 258 10.44 8.97 5.37
C ALA A 258 9.02 9.19 5.92
N SER A 259 8.27 10.17 5.38
CA SER A 259 6.83 10.29 5.64
C SER A 259 6.00 9.21 4.96
N LEU A 260 6.58 8.52 3.98
CA LEU A 260 6.02 7.38 3.25
C LEU A 260 6.58 6.05 3.79
N ARG A 261 5.69 5.16 4.24
CA ARG A 261 6.07 3.85 4.79
C ARG A 261 5.11 2.74 4.35
N CYS A 262 5.66 1.56 4.09
CA CYS A 262 4.95 0.39 3.62
C CYS A 262 4.86 -0.68 4.71
N PHE A 263 3.66 -0.88 5.28
CA PHE A 263 3.36 -1.90 6.28
C PHE A 263 2.84 -3.16 5.57
N HIS A 264 3.36 -4.34 5.90
CA HIS A 264 2.98 -5.60 5.27
C HIS A 264 2.40 -6.56 6.30
N VAL A 265 1.09 -6.77 6.23
CA VAL A 265 0.33 -7.39 7.31
C VAL A 265 -0.19 -8.75 6.86
N LYS A 266 0.25 -9.79 7.56
CA LYS A 266 -0.27 -11.15 7.41
C LYS A 266 -1.62 -11.26 8.11
N LEU A 267 -2.69 -11.14 7.33
CA LEU A 267 -4.06 -11.16 7.85
C LEU A 267 -4.42 -12.52 8.47
N ALA A 268 -3.75 -13.60 8.07
CA ALA A 268 -3.94 -14.92 8.68
C ALA A 268 -3.54 -15.00 10.17
N ASP A 269 -2.73 -14.05 10.67
CA ASP A 269 -2.35 -13.97 12.09
C ASP A 269 -3.28 -13.03 12.90
N LEU A 270 -4.40 -12.59 12.30
CA LEU A 270 -5.41 -11.69 12.85
C LEU A 270 -6.82 -12.28 12.71
N ASP A 271 -7.69 -12.15 13.71
CA ASP A 271 -9.14 -12.33 13.51
C ASP A 271 -9.76 -11.07 12.87
N TYR A 272 -9.16 -10.62 11.75
CA TYR A 272 -9.45 -9.32 11.12
C TYR A 272 -10.90 -9.17 10.62
N LYS A 273 -11.63 -10.30 10.54
CA LYS A 273 -13.06 -10.36 10.19
C LYS A 273 -13.96 -10.01 11.39
N LYS A 274 -13.40 -9.93 12.61
CA LYS A 274 -14.10 -9.69 13.88
C LYS A 274 -13.26 -8.81 14.84
N LEU A 275 -12.76 -7.69 14.34
CA LEU A 275 -12.10 -6.67 15.17
C LEU A 275 -13.05 -5.49 15.45
N PRO A 276 -13.98 -5.60 16.42
CA PRO A 276 -14.71 -4.43 16.92
C PRO A 276 -13.75 -3.50 17.67
N ASN A 277 -14.17 -2.25 17.84
CA ASN A 277 -13.45 -1.24 18.64
C ASN A 277 -11.97 -1.09 18.21
N LEU A 278 -11.76 -0.80 16.92
CA LEU A 278 -10.44 -0.68 16.32
C LEU A 278 -9.92 0.76 16.44
N TRP A 279 -8.71 0.91 16.96
CA TRP A 279 -8.07 2.20 17.20
C TRP A 279 -6.68 2.24 16.58
N ILE A 280 -6.27 3.42 16.12
CA ILE A 280 -4.91 3.70 15.67
C ILE A 280 -4.27 4.75 16.58
N ARG A 281 -3.08 4.45 17.12
CA ARG A 281 -2.23 5.42 17.80
C ARG A 281 -1.28 6.02 16.79
N VAL A 282 -1.15 7.34 16.84
CA VAL A 282 -0.19 8.11 16.05
C VAL A 282 0.72 8.84 17.03
N ILE A 283 2.03 8.59 16.90
CA ILE A 283 3.07 9.35 17.57
C ILE A 283 3.79 10.13 16.47
N ALA A 284 3.91 11.45 16.58
CA ALA A 284 4.59 12.28 15.58
C ALA A 284 5.52 13.31 16.25
N SER A 285 6.67 13.57 15.63
CA SER A 285 7.67 14.54 16.08
C SER A 285 8.13 15.42 14.92
N SER A 286 8.30 16.71 15.19
CA SER A 286 8.92 17.66 14.25
C SER A 286 10.45 17.66 14.32
N GLY A 287 11.03 17.04 15.34
CA GLY A 287 12.44 17.21 15.71
C GLY A 287 12.81 18.65 16.15
N SER A 288 11.82 19.48 16.49
CA SER A 288 11.99 20.90 16.81
C SER A 288 11.31 21.28 18.13
N GLN A 289 11.93 22.17 18.89
CA GLN A 289 11.34 22.75 20.10
C GLN A 289 10.36 23.90 19.79
N LEU A 290 10.43 24.49 18.60
CA LEU A 290 9.66 25.69 18.21
C LEU A 290 8.30 25.37 17.59
N VAL A 291 8.14 24.16 17.04
CA VAL A 291 6.98 23.74 16.25
C VAL A 291 6.70 22.28 16.54
N GLY A 292 5.44 21.89 16.71
CA GLY A 292 5.01 20.51 16.93
C GLY A 292 3.79 20.17 16.07
N TYR A 293 3.30 18.94 16.21
CA TYR A 293 2.08 18.49 15.53
C TYR A 293 0.88 18.42 16.48
N GLN A 294 -0.32 18.54 15.93
CA GLN A 294 -1.56 18.33 16.67
C GLN A 294 -2.68 17.84 15.75
N GLY A 295 -3.32 16.73 16.15
CA GLY A 295 -4.62 16.32 15.64
C GLY A 295 -5.75 16.76 16.58
N PHE A 296 -6.90 17.13 16.01
CA PHE A 296 -8.15 17.25 16.75
C PHE A 296 -8.78 15.88 17.01
N GLY A 297 -9.78 15.82 17.89
CA GLY A 297 -10.65 14.64 18.10
C GLY A 297 -9.89 13.32 18.29
N SER A 298 -8.72 13.40 18.92
CA SER A 298 -7.82 12.29 19.19
C SER A 298 -7.53 12.29 20.68
N GLU A 299 -7.57 11.14 21.31
CA GLU A 299 -7.33 11.03 22.75
C GLU A 299 -5.82 11.05 23.02
N LYS A 300 -5.33 12.07 23.76
CA LYS A 300 -3.91 12.10 24.15
C LYS A 300 -3.58 10.84 24.95
N MET A 301 -2.53 10.13 24.56
CA MET A 301 -2.02 9.02 25.36
C MET A 301 -1.25 9.56 26.58
N ALA A 302 -1.24 8.77 27.66
CA ALA A 302 -0.42 9.09 28.81
C ALA A 302 1.05 8.95 28.42
N ASP A 303 1.83 10.02 28.56
CA ASP A 303 3.26 9.99 28.26
C ASP A 303 3.94 8.92 29.14
N PRO A 304 4.64 7.94 28.56
CA PRO A 304 5.51 7.08 29.37
C PRO A 304 6.58 7.97 30.01
N SER A 305 6.78 7.81 31.32
CA SER A 305 7.57 8.73 32.15
C SER A 305 8.99 8.94 31.59
N SER A 306 9.23 10.07 30.92
CA SER A 306 10.54 10.42 30.37
C SER A 306 10.85 11.91 30.54
N LEU A 307 12.13 12.19 30.73
CA LEU A 307 12.71 13.50 31.09
C LEU A 307 13.13 14.33 29.86
N ASP A 308 12.63 13.98 28.68
CA ASP A 308 13.14 14.50 27.41
C ASP A 308 12.39 15.74 26.92
N ARG A 309 13.16 16.68 26.35
CA ARG A 309 12.73 18.04 25.99
C ARG A 309 12.07 18.16 24.61
N GLU A 310 11.79 17.06 23.92
CA GLU A 310 11.21 17.10 22.59
C GLU A 310 9.68 16.99 22.60
N PRO A 311 8.98 17.95 21.98
CA PRO A 311 7.52 18.03 21.99
C PRO A 311 6.90 17.05 20.98
N LYS A 312 6.70 15.81 21.43
CA LYS A 312 6.02 14.77 20.67
C LYS A 312 4.51 14.89 20.82
N TRP A 313 3.78 14.67 19.73
CA TRP A 313 2.33 14.49 19.75
C TRP A 313 2.01 12.99 19.74
N ASP A 314 1.34 12.52 20.79
CA ASP A 314 1.00 11.11 20.99
C ASP A 314 -0.50 11.00 21.30
N ALA A 315 -1.27 10.48 20.36
CA ALA A 315 -2.71 10.37 20.50
C ALA A 315 -3.31 9.16 19.76
N ALA A 316 -4.47 8.73 20.22
CA ALA A 316 -5.25 7.66 19.62
C ALA A 316 -6.50 8.18 18.90
N LEU A 317 -6.83 7.53 17.78
CA LEU A 317 -8.00 7.80 16.95
C LEU A 317 -8.88 6.54 16.89
N ASP A 318 -10.16 6.71 17.16
CA ASP A 318 -11.17 5.67 16.92
C ASP A 318 -11.39 5.51 15.41
N ILE A 319 -11.17 4.30 14.89
CA ILE A 319 -11.42 3.94 13.49
C ILE A 319 -12.45 2.80 13.37
N SER A 320 -13.25 2.57 14.42
CA SER A 320 -14.21 1.44 14.49
C SER A 320 -15.26 1.47 13.38
N SER A 321 -15.59 2.63 12.81
CA SER A 321 -16.44 2.74 11.61
C SER A 321 -15.86 2.06 10.36
N LEU A 322 -14.58 1.70 10.37
CA LEU A 322 -13.92 0.90 9.34
C LEU A 322 -13.86 -0.60 9.72
N SER A 323 -14.55 -1.03 10.78
CA SER A 323 -14.76 -2.45 11.10
C SER A 323 -16.14 -2.96 10.69
N ASP A 324 -17.09 -2.06 10.42
CA ASP A 324 -18.49 -2.38 10.14
C ASP A 324 -18.71 -3.14 8.82
N ASP A 325 -19.63 -4.12 8.84
CA ASP A 325 -20.00 -4.94 7.68
C ASP A 325 -20.74 -4.18 6.56
N THR A 326 -21.14 -2.93 6.79
CA THR A 326 -21.95 -2.12 5.87
C THR A 326 -21.12 -1.16 5.01
N GLY A 327 -19.79 -1.15 5.14
CA GLY A 327 -18.89 -0.21 4.46
C GLY A 327 -17.52 -0.78 4.11
N ILE A 328 -16.56 0.11 3.79
CA ILE A 328 -15.21 -0.29 3.41
C ILE A 328 -14.39 -0.61 4.67
N LYS A 329 -14.02 -1.88 4.83
CA LYS A 329 -13.28 -2.39 5.99
C LYS A 329 -11.80 -1.96 5.99
N PHE A 330 -11.21 -1.68 7.15
CA PHE A 330 -9.78 -1.39 7.30
C PHE A 330 -8.90 -2.53 6.77
N PHE A 331 -9.33 -3.78 6.97
CA PHE A 331 -8.68 -4.97 6.45
C PHE A 331 -9.40 -5.53 5.21
N TYR A 332 -8.66 -5.76 4.13
CA TYR A 332 -9.13 -6.34 2.87
C TYR A 332 -7.97 -7.08 2.17
N PRO A 333 -8.00 -8.43 2.10
CA PRO A 333 -6.92 -9.23 1.52
C PRO A 333 -6.55 -8.85 0.08
N PHE A 334 -5.27 -9.00 -0.25
CA PHE A 334 -4.70 -8.81 -1.59
C PHE A 334 -4.96 -7.41 -2.19
N THR A 335 -4.99 -6.38 -1.33
CA THR A 335 -5.00 -4.98 -1.73
C THR A 335 -3.75 -4.24 -1.25
N THR A 336 -3.40 -3.17 -1.97
CA THR A 336 -2.62 -2.08 -1.40
C THR A 336 -3.57 -0.96 -0.95
N THR A 337 -3.58 -0.68 0.34
CA THR A 337 -4.40 0.37 0.95
C THR A 337 -3.54 1.61 1.18
N LEU A 338 -3.84 2.71 0.53
CA LEU A 338 -3.21 3.99 0.83
C LEU A 338 -3.85 4.57 2.10
N ILE A 339 -3.06 5.01 3.07
CA ILE A 339 -3.53 5.75 4.25
C ILE A 339 -2.86 7.11 4.23
N GLU A 340 -3.63 8.19 4.19
CA GLU A 340 -3.12 9.55 4.34
C GLU A 340 -3.55 10.12 5.69
N ILE A 341 -2.58 10.49 6.54
CA ILE A 341 -2.84 11.12 7.84
C ILE A 341 -2.45 12.59 7.74
N ARG A 342 -3.35 13.49 8.14
CA ARG A 342 -3.12 14.93 8.14
C ARG A 342 -3.15 15.49 9.55
N LEU A 343 -2.11 16.19 9.95
CA LEU A 343 -1.94 16.84 11.27
C LEU A 343 -1.88 18.35 11.09
N ASN A 344 -2.21 19.15 12.12
CA ASN A 344 -1.84 20.56 12.13
C ASN A 344 -0.39 20.71 12.60
N ARG A 345 0.36 21.64 12.02
CA ARG A 345 1.70 22.04 12.44
C ARG A 345 1.61 23.37 13.20
N GLU A 346 1.75 23.31 14.51
CA GLU A 346 1.50 24.42 15.42
C GLU A 346 2.79 24.93 16.08
N PRO A 347 2.95 26.26 16.29
CA PRO A 347 4.08 26.81 17.04
C PRO A 347 3.94 26.48 18.53
N LEU A 348 5.07 26.31 19.20
CA LEU A 348 5.13 25.82 20.58
C LEU A 348 5.54 26.90 21.59
N PRO A 349 5.14 26.78 22.87
CA PRO A 349 4.17 25.81 23.41
C PRO A 349 2.74 26.00 22.84
N LEU A 350 2.00 24.89 22.71
CA LEU A 350 0.62 24.86 22.20
C LEU A 350 -0.37 25.71 23.03
N THR A 351 0.00 26.04 24.28
CA THR A 351 -0.78 26.87 25.19
C THR A 351 0.08 27.99 25.77
N GLY A 352 -0.46 29.21 25.79
CA GLY A 352 0.26 30.41 26.25
C GLY A 352 0.95 31.17 25.12
N LYS A 353 2.05 31.85 25.44
CA LYS A 353 2.86 32.57 24.44
C LYS A 353 3.81 31.59 23.76
N ASN A 354 3.67 31.42 22.44
CA ASN A 354 4.58 30.60 21.65
C ASN A 354 5.93 31.30 21.37
N GLU A 355 6.96 30.51 21.06
CA GLU A 355 8.35 30.95 20.87
C GLU A 355 8.65 31.43 19.43
N VAL A 356 7.67 31.32 18.52
CA VAL A 356 7.80 31.70 17.11
C VAL A 356 7.29 33.14 16.87
N CYS A 357 6.21 33.54 17.54
CA CYS A 357 5.54 34.83 17.36
C CYS A 357 5.89 35.81 18.50
N TRP A 358 6.97 36.56 18.29
CA TRP A 358 7.42 37.64 19.19
C TRP A 358 6.66 38.95 18.94
N PHE A 359 5.39 38.97 19.35
CA PHE A 359 4.55 40.18 19.38
C PHE A 359 4.12 40.50 20.82
#